data_AF-A0A3A4PY79-F1
#
_entry.id   AF-A0A3A4PY79-F1
#
_cell.length_a   1.000
_cell.length_b   1.000
_cell.length_c   1.000
_cell.angle_alpha   90.00
_cell.angle_beta   90.00
_cell.angle_gamma   90.00
#
_symmetry.space_group_name_H-M   'P 1'
#
loop_
_entity.id
_entity.type
_entity.pdbx_description
1 polymer ?
#
loop_
_entity_poly.entity_id
_entity_poly.type
_entity_poly.pdbx_seq_one_letter_code
_entity_poly.pdbx_strand_id
1 'polypeptide(L)' 'MTEPTNRQPPRDPLVDDVHRVRQQMWDDCGGSLDGLIEFLRAAEAEHPERVISIEELDRRRASALPPAAEARDATPPTA' A
#
# COMPACT_ATOMS: atom_id res chain seq x y z
N MET A 1 -2.30 8.59 -34.13
CA MET A 1 -1.50 7.83 -33.16
C MET A 1 -1.23 8.75 -31.99
N THR A 2 -2.01 8.64 -30.90
CA THR A 2 -1.79 9.40 -29.66
C THR A 2 -0.97 8.54 -28.73
N GLU A 3 0.27 8.94 -28.46
CA GLU A 3 1.09 8.32 -27.42
C GLU A 3 0.42 8.49 -26.05
N PRO A 4 0.37 7.45 -25.21
CA PRO A 4 -0.11 7.62 -23.85
C PRO A 4 0.87 8.51 -23.11
N THR A 5 0.42 9.71 -22.74
CA THR A 5 1.17 10.61 -21.86
C THR A 5 1.42 9.85 -20.56
N ASN A 6 2.65 9.39 -20.35
CA ASN A 6 3.10 8.76 -19.12
C ASN A 6 3.14 9.86 -18.03
N ARG A 7 1.98 10.17 -17.44
CA ARG A 7 1.88 11.08 -16.30
C ARG A 7 2.51 10.36 -15.12
N GLN A 8 3.78 10.67 -14.87
CA GLN A 8 4.42 10.33 -13.61
C GLN A 8 3.56 10.92 -12.48
N PRO A 9 3.10 10.13 -11.50
CA PRO A 9 2.37 10.68 -10.38
C PRO A 9 3.26 11.69 -9.63
N PRO A 10 2.69 12.78 -9.09
CA PRO A 10 3.43 13.72 -8.27
C PRO A 10 4.12 12.99 -7.12
N ARG A 11 5.35 13.39 -6.82
CA ARG A 11 6.20 12.79 -5.80
C ARG A 11 5.52 12.90 -4.42
N ASP A 12 5.30 11.75 -3.78
CA ASP A 12 4.72 11.66 -2.45
C ASP A 12 5.85 11.46 -1.41
N PRO A 13 6.03 12.38 -0.45
CA PRO A 13 7.08 12.27 0.56
C PRO A 13 6.93 11.02 1.45
N LEU A 14 5.71 10.52 1.67
CA LEU A 14 5.50 9.28 2.42
C LEU A 14 6.01 8.06 1.65
N VAL A 15 5.85 8.06 0.33
CA VAL A 15 6.37 6.99 -0.53
C VAL A 15 7.90 6.97 -0.50
N ASP A 16 8.53 8.14 -0.54
CA ASP A 16 10.00 8.25 -0.42
C ASP A 16 10.51 7.69 0.92
N ASP A 17 9.82 8.00 2.01
CA ASP A 17 10.17 7.49 3.34
C ASP A 17 10.03 5.96 3.40
N VAL A 18 8.96 5.40 2.82
CA VAL A 18 8.79 3.93 2.71
C VAL A 18 9.93 3.31 1.91
N HIS A 19 10.33 3.92 0.79
CA HIS A 19 11.45 3.43 -0.01
C HIS A 19 12.76 3.46 0.78
N ARG A 20 13.03 4.55 1.51
CA ARG A 20 14.23 4.67 2.35
C ARG A 20 14.26 3.58 3.42
N VAL A 21 13.15 3.32 4.11
CA VAL A 21 13.08 2.28 5.14
C VAL A 21 13.32 0.90 4.53
N ARG A 22 12.72 0.60 3.37
CA ARG A 22 12.94 -0.68 2.68
C ARG A 22 14.39 -0.87 2.26
N GLN A 23 15.05 0.18 1.78
CA GLN A 23 16.47 0.12 1.43
C GLN A 23 17.32 -0.17 2.67
N GLN A 24 17.06 0.52 3.78
CA GLN A 24 17.78 0.26 5.03
C GLN A 24 17.62 -1.20 5.47
N MET A 25 16.40 -1.74 5.46
CA MET A 25 16.16 -3.14 5.82
C MET A 25 16.91 -4.12 4.91
N TRP A 26 16.97 -3.82 3.62
CA TRP A 26 17.73 -4.62 2.65
C TRP A 26 19.23 -4.62 2.94
N ASP A 27 19.78 -3.44 3.23
CA ASP A 27 21.19 -3.27 3.55
C ASP A 27 21.56 -3.94 4.88
N ASP A 28 20.69 -3.85 5.89
CA ASP A 28 20.83 -4.54 7.18
C ASP A 28 20.85 -6.07 7.02
N CYS A 29 20.14 -6.59 6.02
CA CYS A 29 20.15 -8.01 5.63
C CYS A 29 21.34 -8.37 4.72
N GLY A 30 22.30 -7.45 4.52
CA GLY A 30 23.48 -7.65 3.68
C GLY A 30 23.17 -7.80 2.19
N GLY A 31 22.01 -7.30 1.75
CA GLY A 31 21.53 -7.48 0.38
C GLY A 31 21.21 -8.93 0.01
N SER A 32 20.97 -9.79 1.00
CA SER A 32 20.58 -11.18 0.80
C SER A 32 19.07 -11.34 0.88
N LEU A 33 18.48 -11.95 -0.16
CA LEU A 33 17.07 -12.31 -0.15
C LEU A 33 16.75 -13.30 0.97
N ASP A 34 17.62 -14.29 1.19
CA ASP A 34 17.44 -15.27 2.26
C ASP A 34 17.50 -14.58 3.63
N GLY A 35 18.42 -13.63 3.81
CA GLY A 35 18.52 -12.82 5.02
C GLY A 35 17.26 -12.00 5.28
N LEU A 36 16.71 -11.38 4.24
CA LEU A 36 15.46 -10.62 4.34
C LEU A 36 14.27 -11.52 4.70
N ILE A 37 14.18 -12.72 4.11
CA ILE A 37 13.09 -13.67 4.40
C ILE A 37 13.15 -14.11 5.87
N GLU A 38 14.34 -14.45 6.38
CA GLU A 38 14.50 -14.86 7.78
C GLU A 38 14.19 -13.71 8.75
N PHE A 39 14.62 -12.48 8.42
CA PHE A 39 14.25 -11.29 9.18
C PHE A 39 12.72 -11.11 9.26
N LEU A 40 12.03 -11.22 8.12
CA LEU A 40 10.57 -11.07 8.06
C LEU A 40 9.86 -12.15 8.88
N ARG A 41 10.29 -13.41 8.78
CA ARG A 41 9.74 -14.53 9.58
C ARG A 41 9.90 -14.31 11.07
N ALA A 42 11.06 -13.81 11.51
CA ALA A 42 11.30 -13.50 12.91
C ALA A 42 10.36 -12.39 13.40
N ALA A 43 10.18 -11.33 12.61
CA ALA A 43 9.25 -10.25 12.94
C ALA A 43 7.78 -10.69 12.98
N GLU A 44 7.36 -11.57 12.06
CA GLU A 44 6.03 -12.18 12.07
C GLU A 44 5.78 -13.04 13.31
N ALA A 45 6.80 -13.79 13.76
CA ALA A 45 6.72 -14.60 14.96
C ALA A 45 6.68 -13.75 16.25
N GLU A 46 7.38 -12.61 16.27
CA GLU A 46 7.37 -11.67 17.39
C GLU A 46 6.03 -10.91 17.51
N HIS A 47 5.42 -10.58 16.39
CA HIS A 47 4.19 -9.76 16.32
C HIS A 47 3.08 -10.41 15.46
N PRO A 48 2.52 -11.56 15.89
CA PRO A 48 1.51 -12.28 15.11
C PRO A 48 0.23 -11.45 14.88
N GLU A 49 -0.09 -10.50 15.76
CA GLU A 49 -1.24 -9.60 15.65
C GLU A 49 -1.13 -8.61 14.48
N ARG A 50 0.09 -8.39 13.96
CA ARG A 50 0.36 -7.50 12.83
C ARG A 50 0.31 -8.23 11.49
N VAL A 51 0.17 -9.56 11.49
CA VAL A 51 0.06 -10.38 10.29
C VAL A 51 -1.41 -10.44 9.86
N ILE A 52 -1.66 -10.23 8.57
CA ILE A 52 -3.00 -10.30 7.99
C ILE A 52 -2.97 -11.20 6.76
N SER A 53 -3.96 -12.09 6.64
CA SER A 53 -4.12 -12.91 5.45
C SER A 53 -4.69 -12.07 4.30
N ILE A 54 -4.49 -12.52 3.06
CA ILE A 54 -5.05 -11.85 1.88
C ILE A 54 -6.58 -11.86 1.93
N GLU A 55 -7.19 -12.96 2.37
CA GLU A 55 -8.65 -13.07 2.48
C GLU A 55 -9.22 -12.12 3.54
N GLU A 56 -8.54 -11.95 4.68
CA GLU A 56 -8.91 -10.97 5.70
C GLU A 56 -8.75 -9.54 5.18
N LEU A 57 -7.66 -9.26 4.46
CA LEU A 57 -7.42 -7.96 3.84
C LEU A 57 -8.52 -7.61 2.82
N ASP A 58 -8.89 -8.56 1.97
CA ASP A 58 -9.94 -8.38 0.97
C ASP A 58 -11.32 -8.19 1.61
N ARG A 59 -11.63 -8.96 2.67
CA ARG A 59 -12.85 -8.77 3.46
C ARG A 59 -12.93 -7.36 4.06
N ARG A 60 -11.83 -6.86 4.63
CA ARG A 60 -11.77 -5.50 5.19
C ARG A 60 -11.96 -4.43 4.13
N ARG A 61 -11.33 -4.59 2.97
CA ARG A 61 -11.51 -3.67 1.81
C ARG A 61 -12.96 -3.63 1.35
N ALA A 62 -13.61 -4.79 1.25
CA ALA A 62 -15.03 -4.86 0.89
C ALA A 62 -15.93 -4.16 1.92
N SER A 63 -15.57 -4.19 3.21
CA SER A 63 -16.33 -3.51 4.27
C SER A 63 -16.03 -2.01 4.43
N ALA A 64 -14.90 -1.53 3.90
CA ALA A 64 -14.42 -0.15 4.07
C ALA A 64 -14.85 0.80 2.93
N LEU A 65 -15.38 0.29 1.82
CA LEU A 65 -16.02 1.14 0.81
C LEU A 65 -17.39 1.59 1.34
N PRO A 66 -17.69 2.90 1.42
CA PRO A 66 -19.08 3.33 1.59
C PRO A 66 -19.92 2.78 0.42
N PRO A 67 -21.20 2.40 0.63
CA PRO A 67 -22.07 2.06 -0.48
C PRO A 67 -22.08 3.23 -1.46
N ALA A 68 -21.85 2.96 -2.75
CA ALA A 68 -21.73 3.94 -3.83
C ALA A 68 -22.99 4.82 -4.06
N ALA A 69 -23.93 4.85 -3.12
CA ALA A 69 -25.19 5.57 -3.20
C ALA A 69 -25.11 7.03 -2.73
N GLU A 70 -24.12 7.45 -1.94
CA GLU A 70 -24.15 8.78 -1.29
C GLU A 70 -23.23 9.85 -1.91
N ALA A 71 -22.54 9.57 -3.02
CA ALA A 71 -21.73 10.57 -3.74
C ALA A 71 -22.50 11.30 -4.86
N ARG A 72 -23.84 11.30 -4.82
CA ARG A 72 -24.71 11.96 -5.81
C ARG A 72 -25.71 12.93 -5.16
N ASP A 73 -25.28 13.67 -4.15
CA ASP A 73 -25.92 14.95 -3.82
C ASP A 73 -25.07 16.11 -4.35
N ALA A 74 -25.01 16.19 -5.67
CA ALA A 74 -24.57 17.40 -6.36
C ALA A 74 -25.81 17.93 -7.09
N THR A 75 -26.44 18.91 -6.45
CA THR A 75 -27.54 19.73 -6.93
C THR A 75 -27.40 20.05 -8.43
N PRO A 76 -28.45 19.91 -9.26
CA PRO A 76 -28.38 20.35 -10.65
C PRO A 76 -28.14 21.86 -10.71
N PRO A 77 -27.27 22.36 -11.64
CA PRO A 77 -27.07 23.79 -11.78
C PRO A 77 -28.39 24.45 -12.19
N THR A 78 -28.86 25.36 -11.33
CA THR A 78 -29.92 26.32 -11.67
C THR A 78 -29.26 27.55 -12.27
N ALA A 79 -29.39 27.73 -13.59
CA ALA A 79 -29.60 28.99 -14.32
C ALA A 79 -29.58 28.69 -15.83
#